data_AF-A0A0A7KFA1-F1
#
_entry.id   AF-A0A0A7KFA1-F1
#
_cell.length_a   1.000
_cell.length_b   1.000
_cell.length_c   1.000
_cell.angle_alpha   90.00
_cell.angle_beta   90.00
_cell.angle_gamma   90.00
#
_symmetry.space_group_name_H-M   'P 1'
#
loop_
_entity.id
_entity.type
_entity.pdbx_description
1 polymer ?
#
loop_
_entity_poly.entity_id
_entity_poly.type
_entity_poly.pdbx_seq_one_letter_code
_entity_poly.pdbx_strand_id
1 'polypeptide(L)'
;MTILALDPTRAFHRFQASMATAHTTARVQQRPYNPVQPDAVLTLDGQTYAVEWRGGGLSKTMELTCTVTRHDTGRAHEFVLIRSERQSKRTGRTTVRYNLKGQPAWATRDEAQLAMVALAAPLLTGLSAYNPVTGPALLPVRLGGAA
;
A
#
# COMPACT_ATOMS: atom_id res chain seq x y z
N MET A 1 -45.32 11.16 11.12
CA MET A 1 -43.97 10.83 11.58
C MET A 1 -43.03 11.04 10.41
N THR A 2 -42.43 12.22 10.31
CA THR A 2 -41.64 12.61 9.13
C THR A 2 -40.23 12.07 9.32
N ILE A 3 -39.87 11.00 8.60
CA ILE A 3 -38.50 10.49 8.59
C ILE A 3 -37.67 11.52 7.82
N LEU A 4 -36.94 12.36 8.55
CA LEU A 4 -35.92 13.24 7.97
C LEU A 4 -34.94 12.34 7.22
N ALA A 5 -35.00 12.39 5.88
CA ALA A 5 -34.08 11.68 5.02
C ALA A 5 -32.65 12.03 5.46
N LEU A 6 -31.86 11.01 5.75
CA LEU A 6 -30.45 11.19 6.10
C LEU A 6 -29.79 11.96 4.96
N ASP A 7 -29.20 13.11 5.29
CA ASP A 7 -28.39 13.89 4.36
C ASP A 7 -27.34 12.95 3.72
N PRO A 8 -27.41 12.70 2.40
CA PRO A 8 -26.59 11.70 1.73
C PRO A 8 -25.10 12.00 1.86
N THR A 9 -24.75 13.28 1.97
CA THR A 9 -23.38 13.75 2.18
C THR A 9 -22.85 13.28 3.54
N ARG A 10 -23.66 13.43 4.60
CA ARG A 10 -23.30 12.98 5.95
C ARG A 10 -23.23 11.45 6.04
N ALA A 11 -24.12 10.75 5.36
CA ALA A 11 -24.08 9.29 5.28
C ALA A 11 -22.79 8.79 4.60
N PHE A 12 -22.41 9.43 3.48
CA PHE A 12 -21.18 9.11 2.76
C PHE A 12 -19.91 9.40 3.58
N HIS A 13 -19.83 10.53 4.28
CA HIS A 13 -18.70 10.83 5.16
C HIS A 13 -18.57 9.82 6.32
N ARG A 14 -19.69 9.41 6.92
CA ARG A 14 -19.68 8.36 7.96
C ARG A 14 -19.21 7.02 7.40
N PHE A 15 -19.65 6.67 6.19
CA PHE A 15 -19.19 5.47 5.51
C PHE A 15 -17.67 5.51 5.25
N GLN A 16 -17.15 6.60 4.69
CA GLN A 16 -15.71 6.78 4.48
C GLN A 16 -14.91 6.69 5.78
N ALA A 17 -15.38 7.35 6.85
CA ALA A 17 -14.74 7.27 8.16
C ALA A 17 -14.69 5.82 8.68
N SER A 18 -15.79 5.08 8.56
CA SER A 18 -15.84 3.67 8.99
C SER A 18 -14.88 2.78 8.19
N MET A 19 -14.76 2.99 6.88
CA MET A 19 -13.79 2.28 6.05
C MET A 19 -12.35 2.61 6.43
N ALA A 20 -12.04 3.89 6.70
CA ALA A 20 -10.71 4.30 7.14
C ALA A 20 -10.33 3.69 8.51
N THR A 21 -11.28 3.62 9.45
CA THR A 21 -11.07 2.93 10.73
C THR A 21 -10.82 1.44 10.53
N ALA A 22 -11.68 0.76 9.76
CA ALA A 22 -11.52 -0.68 9.48
C ALA A 22 -10.19 -0.99 8.80
N HIS A 23 -9.77 -0.16 7.85
CA HIS A 23 -8.46 -0.23 7.21
C HIS A 23 -7.31 -0.09 8.21
N THR A 24 -7.37 0.91 9.08
CA THR A 24 -6.35 1.14 10.11
C THR A 24 -6.25 -0.03 11.07
N THR A 25 -7.38 -0.57 11.51
CA THR A 25 -7.44 -1.75 12.38
C THR A 25 -6.85 -2.98 11.68
N ALA A 26 -7.19 -3.21 10.41
CA ALA A 26 -6.66 -4.35 9.66
C ALA A 26 -5.14 -4.26 9.45
N ARG A 27 -4.62 -3.06 9.18
CA ARG A 27 -3.17 -2.80 9.08
C ARG A 27 -2.44 -3.09 10.39
N VAL A 28 -2.96 -2.60 11.52
CA VAL A 28 -2.37 -2.87 12.86
C VAL A 28 -2.42 -4.36 13.19
N GLN A 29 -3.52 -5.02 12.84
CA GLN A 29 -3.72 -6.44 13.14
C GLN A 29 -3.06 -7.39 12.14
N GLN A 30 -2.49 -6.87 11.04
CA GLN A 30 -1.96 -7.66 9.92
C GLN A 30 -2.96 -8.72 9.43
N ARG A 31 -4.21 -8.28 9.21
CA ARG A 31 -5.26 -9.13 8.64
C ARG A 31 -5.31 -8.95 7.13
N PRO A 32 -5.80 -9.90 6.34
CA PRO A 32 -6.01 -9.67 4.92
C PRO A 32 -6.89 -8.42 4.70
N TYR A 33 -6.38 -7.42 3.99
CA TYR A 33 -7.14 -6.22 3.64
C TYR A 33 -6.68 -5.66 2.31
N ASN A 34 -7.59 -4.96 1.64
CA ASN A 34 -7.28 -4.15 0.48
C ASN A 34 -7.15 -2.69 0.94
N PRO A 35 -6.03 -2.01 0.66
CA PRO A 35 -5.94 -0.59 0.93
C PRO A 35 -7.09 0.18 0.27
N VAL A 36 -7.58 1.22 0.94
CA VAL A 36 -8.77 1.95 0.45
C VAL A 36 -8.44 2.69 -0.86
N GLN A 37 -7.20 3.17 -1.01
CA GLN A 37 -6.71 3.88 -2.20
C GLN A 37 -5.21 3.57 -2.42
N PRO A 38 -4.87 2.38 -2.94
CA PRO A 38 -3.49 2.10 -3.34
C PRO A 38 -3.13 2.92 -4.58
N ASP A 39 -1.89 3.40 -4.66
CA ASP A 39 -1.37 4.04 -5.88
C ASP A 39 -1.29 3.03 -7.04
N ALA A 40 -0.94 1.78 -6.73
CA ALA A 40 -0.90 0.69 -7.70
C ALA A 40 -1.24 -0.65 -7.04
N VAL A 41 -1.82 -1.56 -7.84
CA VAL A 41 -2.04 -2.96 -7.47
C VAL A 41 -1.32 -3.82 -8.50
N LEU A 42 -0.42 -4.68 -8.04
CA LEU A 42 0.49 -5.46 -8.87
C LEU A 42 0.41 -6.95 -8.48
N THR A 43 0.57 -7.82 -9.47
CA THR A 43 0.61 -9.27 -9.26
C THR A 43 2.02 -9.78 -9.52
N LEU A 44 2.57 -10.52 -8.56
CA LEU A 44 3.86 -11.20 -8.67
C LEU A 44 3.70 -12.64 -8.15
N ASP A 45 4.11 -13.63 -8.93
CA ASP A 45 4.02 -15.06 -8.59
C ASP A 45 2.61 -15.52 -8.13
N GLY A 46 1.56 -14.97 -8.77
CA GLY A 46 0.17 -15.26 -8.45
C GLY A 46 -0.36 -14.60 -7.17
N GLN A 47 0.47 -13.81 -6.47
CA GLN A 47 0.11 -13.06 -5.28
C GLN A 47 -0.17 -11.59 -5.62
N THR A 48 -1.16 -11.00 -4.94
CA THR A 48 -1.55 -9.60 -5.17
C THR A 48 -0.96 -8.70 -4.10
N TYR A 49 -0.30 -7.63 -4.55
CA TYR A 49 0.32 -6.62 -3.73
C TYR A 49 -0.27 -5.25 -4.04
N ALA A 50 -0.54 -4.47 -3.00
CA ALA A 50 -0.82 -3.06 -3.11
C ALA A 50 0.42 -2.23 -2.78
N VAL A 51 0.60 -1.15 -3.51
CA VAL A 51 1.68 -0.18 -3.31
C VAL A 51 1.06 1.16 -2.94
N GLU A 52 1.50 1.73 -1.83
CA GLU A 52 1.14 3.07 -1.38
C GLU A 52 2.40 3.92 -1.31
N TRP A 53 2.37 5.10 -1.91
CA TRP A 53 3.43 6.10 -1.81
C TRP A 53 2.98 7.23 -0.89
N ARG A 54 3.85 7.60 0.04
CA ARG A 54 3.67 8.74 0.92
C ARG A 54 4.87 9.65 0.85
N GLY A 55 4.62 10.92 1.11
CA GLY A 55 5.60 11.98 0.89
C GLY A 55 5.38 12.68 -0.44
N GLY A 56 6.10 13.78 -0.60
CA GLY A 56 5.88 14.72 -1.69
C GLY A 56 6.15 16.13 -1.20
N GLY A 57 6.93 16.87 -1.99
CA GLY A 57 7.27 18.26 -1.73
C GLY A 57 7.68 18.94 -3.03
N LEU A 58 7.94 20.24 -2.96
CA LEU A 58 8.38 21.03 -4.13
C LEU A 58 9.89 20.90 -4.39
N SER A 59 10.61 20.16 -3.55
CA SER A 59 12.06 19.97 -3.69
C SER A 59 12.40 19.06 -4.86
N LYS A 60 13.45 19.43 -5.61
CA LYS A 60 14.00 18.62 -6.71
C LYS A 60 14.54 17.27 -6.22
N THR A 61 14.96 17.19 -4.96
CA THR A 61 15.34 15.94 -4.30
C THR A 61 14.49 15.77 -3.05
N MET A 62 13.75 14.68 -2.97
CA MET A 62 12.83 14.41 -1.86
C MET A 62 12.85 12.94 -1.47
N GLU A 63 12.60 12.69 -0.18
CA GLU A 63 12.32 11.35 0.32
C GLU A 63 10.87 10.98 0.03
N LEU A 64 10.67 9.74 -0.38
CA LEU A 64 9.38 9.12 -0.61
C LEU A 64 9.34 7.82 0.17
N THR A 65 8.28 7.64 0.95
CA THR A 65 7.98 6.39 1.62
C THR A 65 7.12 5.54 0.68
N CYS A 66 7.56 4.33 0.38
CA CYS A 66 6.79 3.36 -0.40
C CYS A 66 6.46 2.16 0.49
N THR A 67 5.17 1.95 0.75
CA THR A 67 4.67 0.80 1.50
C THR A 67 4.12 -0.23 0.52
N VAL A 68 4.68 -1.44 0.55
CA VAL A 68 4.15 -2.59 -0.20
C VAL A 68 3.41 -3.49 0.77
N THR A 69 2.14 -3.75 0.50
CA THR A 69 1.26 -4.60 1.31
C THR A 69 0.83 -5.82 0.51
N ARG A 70 0.98 -7.01 1.08
CA ARG A 70 0.48 -8.25 0.49
C ARG A 70 -0.98 -8.47 0.92
N HIS A 71 -1.90 -8.61 -0.03
CA HIS A 71 -3.34 -8.61 0.25
C HIS A 71 -3.80 -9.81 1.09
N ASP A 72 -3.25 -10.99 0.81
CA ASP A 72 -3.65 -12.27 1.42
C ASP A 72 -3.31 -12.38 2.91
N THR A 73 -2.35 -11.60 3.38
CA THR A 73 -1.78 -11.67 4.73
C THR A 73 -1.85 -10.33 5.44
N GLY A 74 -2.09 -9.23 4.73
CA GLY A 74 -2.06 -7.88 5.31
C GLY A 74 -0.69 -7.42 5.77
N ARG A 75 0.36 -8.20 5.52
CA ARG A 75 1.74 -7.84 5.89
C ARG A 75 2.22 -6.75 4.96
N ALA A 76 2.87 -5.76 5.55
CA ALA A 76 3.40 -4.61 4.83
C ALA A 76 4.89 -4.45 5.11
N HIS A 77 5.62 -4.00 4.09
CA HIS A 77 7.00 -3.59 4.20
C HIS A 77 7.15 -2.17 3.68
N GLU A 78 7.95 -1.37 4.38
CA GLU A 78 8.15 0.04 4.07
C GLU A 78 9.57 0.29 3.57
N PHE A 79 9.68 0.93 2.42
CA PHE A 79 10.93 1.42 1.87
C PHE A 79 10.97 2.94 1.92
N VAL A 80 12.16 3.49 2.16
CA VAL A 80 12.43 4.92 2.00
C VAL A 80 13.29 5.10 0.75
N LEU A 81 12.70 5.74 -0.27
CA LEU A 81 13.34 6.04 -1.53
C LEU A 81 13.66 7.53 -1.64
N ILE A 82 14.66 7.86 -2.46
CA ILE A 82 14.97 9.24 -2.82
C ILE A 82 14.60 9.47 -4.27
N ARG A 83 13.62 10.34 -4.51
CA ARG A 83 13.32 10.89 -5.84
C ARG A 83 14.23 12.08 -6.08
N SER A 84 15.02 12.03 -7.15
CA SER A 84 15.82 13.16 -7.61
C SER A 84 15.42 13.57 -9.02
N GLU A 85 15.28 14.87 -9.21
CA GLU A 85 14.91 15.50 -10.47
C GLU A 85 16.04 16.39 -10.95
N ARG A 86 16.54 16.10 -12.16
CA ARG A 86 17.60 16.86 -12.80
C ARG A 86 17.12 17.39 -14.14
N GLN A 87 17.24 18.69 -14.34
CA GLN A 87 16.98 19.32 -15.62
C GLN A 87 18.29 19.51 -16.39
N SER A 88 18.32 19.08 -17.64
CA SER A 88 19.45 19.32 -18.55
C SER A 88 19.48 20.79 -18.98
N LYS A 89 20.61 21.47 -18.75
CA LYS A 89 20.80 22.87 -19.20
C LYS A 89 20.84 23.02 -20.72
N ARG A 90 21.26 21.98 -21.46
CA ARG A 90 21.45 22.03 -22.91
C ARG A 90 20.18 21.67 -23.69
N THR A 91 19.38 20.76 -23.17
CA THR A 91 18.21 20.21 -23.87
C THR A 91 16.88 20.58 -23.21
N GLY A 92 16.90 21.22 -22.05
CA GLY A 92 15.71 21.56 -21.26
C GLY A 92 14.99 20.35 -20.64
N ARG A 93 15.37 19.13 -21.01
CA ARG A 93 14.71 17.89 -20.60
C ARG A 93 14.91 17.61 -19.11
N THR A 94 13.80 17.32 -18.44
CA THR A 94 13.80 16.85 -17.05
C THR A 94 13.94 15.33 -17.01
N THR A 95 14.86 14.85 -16.18
CA THR A 95 15.03 13.43 -15.86
C THR A 95 14.75 13.22 -14.38
N VAL A 96 13.84 12.29 -14.08
CA VAL A 96 13.52 11.86 -12.72
C VAL A 96 14.20 10.52 -12.48
N ARG A 97 14.73 10.33 -11.27
CA ARG A 97 15.29 9.05 -10.83
C ARG A 97 14.78 8.70 -9.44
N TYR A 98 14.53 7.42 -9.22
CA TYR A 98 14.16 6.85 -7.94
C TYR A 98 15.32 5.98 -7.44
N ASN A 99 15.82 6.28 -6.24
CA ASN A 99 16.98 5.59 -5.68
C ASN A 99 16.61 4.94 -4.36
N LEU A 100 17.03 3.69 -4.16
CA LEU A 100 16.99 2.98 -2.89
C LEU A 100 18.41 2.55 -2.54
N LYS A 101 18.79 2.66 -1.26
CA LYS A 101 20.15 2.32 -0.82
C LYS A 101 20.47 0.86 -1.16
N GLY A 102 21.60 0.64 -1.85
CA GLY A 102 22.07 -0.70 -2.24
C GLY A 102 21.38 -1.29 -3.48
N GLN A 103 20.56 -0.52 -4.19
CA GLN A 103 19.85 -0.96 -5.40
C GLN A 103 20.17 -0.04 -6.60
N PRO A 104 20.00 -0.52 -7.84
CA PRO A 104 20.09 0.33 -9.01
C PRO A 104 18.98 1.41 -9.00
N ALA A 105 19.26 2.55 -9.63
CA ALA A 105 18.29 3.62 -9.78
C ALA A 105 17.28 3.32 -10.89
N TRP A 106 16.01 3.65 -10.67
CA TRP A 106 14.93 3.50 -11.65
C TRP A 106 14.57 4.82 -12.30
N ALA A 107 14.21 4.79 -13.58
CA ALA A 107 13.95 6.00 -14.38
C ALA A 107 12.47 6.41 -14.34
N THR A 108 11.58 5.46 -14.05
CA THR A 108 10.14 5.70 -13.97
C THR A 108 9.57 5.24 -12.64
N ARG A 109 8.42 5.80 -12.27
CA ARG A 109 7.68 5.35 -11.07
C ARG A 109 7.21 3.91 -11.23
N ASP A 110 6.86 3.52 -12.46
CA ASP A 110 6.37 2.17 -12.77
C ASP A 110 7.45 1.10 -12.66
N GLU A 111 8.68 1.41 -13.07
CA GLU A 111 9.84 0.54 -12.82
C GLU A 111 10.12 0.42 -11.31
N ALA A 112 10.07 1.54 -10.59
CA ALA A 112 10.33 1.57 -9.16
C ALA A 112 9.31 0.73 -8.38
N GLN A 113 8.00 0.84 -8.68
CA GLN A 113 6.98 0.04 -7.99
C GLN A 113 7.13 -1.47 -8.25
N LEU A 114 7.44 -1.89 -9.48
CA LEU A 114 7.69 -3.29 -9.80
C LEU A 114 8.91 -3.82 -9.04
N ALA A 115 9.99 -3.03 -9.00
CA ALA A 115 11.17 -3.38 -8.23
C ALA A 115 10.90 -3.44 -6.72
N MET A 116 10.08 -2.54 -6.18
CA MET A 116 9.70 -2.56 -4.76
C MET A 116 8.89 -3.82 -4.43
N VAL A 117 7.94 -4.21 -5.29
CA VAL A 117 7.19 -5.46 -5.10
C VAL A 117 8.11 -6.67 -5.16
N ALA A 118 9.04 -6.72 -6.12
CA ALA A 118 10.01 -7.81 -6.23
C ALA A 118 10.94 -7.92 -5.00
N LEU A 119 11.37 -6.78 -4.44
CA LEU A 119 12.19 -6.75 -3.22
C LEU A 119 11.39 -7.08 -1.96
N ALA A 120 10.13 -6.64 -1.88
CA ALA A 120 9.26 -6.88 -0.74
C ALA A 120 8.75 -8.33 -0.69
N ALA A 121 8.46 -8.94 -1.84
CA ALA A 121 7.86 -10.26 -1.94
C ALA A 121 8.53 -11.29 -1.03
N PRO A 122 9.87 -11.51 -1.05
CA PRO A 122 10.52 -12.46 -0.16
C PRO A 122 10.45 -12.05 1.32
N LEU A 123 10.49 -10.75 1.65
CA LEU A 123 10.37 -10.26 3.04
C LEU A 123 8.96 -10.47 3.60
N LEU A 124 7.97 -10.48 2.71
CA LEU A 124 6.57 -10.75 3.00
C LEU A 124 6.23 -12.24 2.85
N THR A 125 7.21 -13.11 2.57
CA THR A 125 7.02 -14.56 2.68
C THR A 125 7.05 -14.98 4.14
N GLY A 126 6.03 -15.71 4.54
CA GLY A 126 5.89 -16.24 5.89
C GLY A 126 4.45 -16.69 6.10
N LEU A 127 4.26 -17.79 6.82
CA LEU A 127 2.96 -18.16 7.36
C LEU A 127 2.41 -16.99 8.17
N SER A 128 1.07 -16.87 8.21
CA SER A 128 0.31 -15.96 9.06
C SER A 128 0.61 -16.25 10.55
N ALA A 129 1.84 -15.98 10.98
CA ALA A 129 2.32 -16.27 12.31
C ALA A 129 1.78 -15.18 13.22
N TYR A 130 0.68 -15.54 13.88
CA TYR A 130 0.35 -15.15 15.25
C TYR A 130 0.78 -13.72 15.63
N ASN A 131 -0.17 -12.79 15.63
CA ASN A 131 0.03 -11.50 16.27
C ASN A 131 -0.06 -11.69 17.80
N PRO A 132 1.03 -11.58 18.58
CA PRO A 132 1.01 -11.83 20.01
C PRO A 132 0.17 -10.81 20.80
N VAL A 133 -0.25 -9.71 20.17
CA VAL A 133 -1.07 -8.67 20.79
C VAL A 133 -2.58 -9.01 20.72
N THR A 134 -3.01 -9.88 19.80
CA THR A 134 -4.46 -10.11 19.53
C THR A 134 -4.91 -11.57 19.49
N GLY A 135 -4.05 -12.52 19.84
CA GLY A 135 -4.39 -13.95 19.79
C GLY A 135 -4.46 -14.48 18.35
N PRO A 136 -4.86 -15.74 18.13
CA PRO A 136 -4.78 -16.37 16.82
C PRO A 136 -5.54 -15.55 15.78
N ALA A 137 -4.90 -15.36 14.62
CA ALA A 137 -5.56 -14.84 13.44
C ALA A 137 -6.81 -15.69 13.22
N LEU A 138 -7.99 -15.07 13.29
CA LEU A 138 -9.22 -15.72 12.88
C LEU A 138 -9.02 -16.13 11.43
N LEU A 139 -8.70 -17.41 11.22
CA LEU A 139 -8.74 -18.03 9.92
C LEU A 139 -10.07 -17.65 9.27
N PRO A 140 -10.12 -17.42 7.94
CA PRO A 140 -11.40 -17.26 7.27
C PRO A 140 -12.26 -18.45 7.67
N VAL A 141 -13.42 -18.17 8.29
CA VAL A 141 -14.44 -19.17 8.55
C VAL A 141 -14.69 -19.82 7.20
N ARG A 142 -14.22 -21.06 7.02
CA ARG A 142 -14.72 -21.89 5.94
C ARG A 142 -16.19 -22.08 6.29
N LEU A 143 -17.07 -21.33 5.63
CA LEU A 143 -18.46 -21.73 5.46
C LEU A 143 -18.43 -22.95 4.54
N GLY A 144 -18.01 -24.08 5.11
CA GLY A 144 -18.12 -25.37 4.48
C GLY A 144 -19.51 -25.92 4.75
N GLY A 145 -20.24 -26.16 3.67
CA GLY A 145 -21.26 -27.20 3.60
C GLY A 145 -22.69 -26.71 3.77
N ALA A 146 -23.39 -26.54 2.66
CA ALA A 146 -24.76 -26.99 2.57
C ALA A 146 -24.78 -28.16 1.57
N ALA A 147 -25.10 -29.33 2.13
CA ALA A 147 -25.62 -30.59 1.56
C ALA A 147 -25.46 -30.87 0.06
#